data_AF-A0A1G3LCZ6-F1
#
_entry.id   AF-A0A1G3LCZ6-F1
#
_cell.length_a   1.000
_cell.length_b   1.000
_cell.length_c   1.000
_cell.angle_alpha   90.00
_cell.angle_beta   90.00
_cell.angle_gamma   90.00
#
_symmetry.space_group_name_H-M   'P 1'
#
loop_
_entity.id
_entity.type
_entity.pdbx_description
1 polymer ?
#
loop_
_entity_poly.entity_id
_entity_poly.type
_entity_poly.pdbx_seq_one_letter_code
_entity_poly.pdbx_strand_id
1 'polypeptide(L)'
;MHENPMRCAYTTNPGDLTAWTVVPPSGDGTQDQCTYVSFFTAGDGVLFRYWRDGAATQGNVFFDRWNPTTLAFENQVTFMNGVVSAEGPYPWRVAVSREGKIGVFFCWRGEAGADTNNDLCYVESVDNGATWRRADGSAQTLPITHANAQVIVPAQTGDGLLNQGGSDFDIDERPHAGIQLYDANGKTQIHHVWWNGTAWVNDQVTNWRETVVQAGQTTLDLVVARPQVVCSDQGRTLLITRTRGEGLNGRPVCIDVTPGAGNNVFPILDMDLEEWEPAIDSRALRSRNALTMFVGSILSPANSRRSWQRQWGGVLTVHLDKIDELATRRAKLPTIRTLKTYYVGPETTLTNTSDANIVTFGVPQIARQQIGPGVKVFMRWSARMQLVAPTTSGTYYFNASPDSGGGAEDTYKVGEMFYQSGMYAGMATPWVPLPGTPYNLGGLDRDTRLIFRGYADNAAGMKFGAWTVEVGILEL
;
A
#
# COMPACT_ATOMS: atom_id res chain seq x y z
N MET A 1 -3.98 12.19 -7.13
CA MET A 1 -3.88 13.18 -8.22
C MET A 1 -2.70 12.79 -9.09
N HIS A 2 -2.84 12.91 -10.41
CA HIS A 2 -1.80 12.59 -11.38
C HIS A 2 -1.82 13.65 -12.47
N GLU A 3 -0.95 14.66 -12.34
CA GLU A 3 -0.89 15.84 -13.22
C GLU A 3 -2.26 16.51 -13.38
N ASN A 4 -2.96 16.70 -12.26
CA ASN A 4 -4.29 17.32 -12.24
C ASN A 4 -4.30 18.56 -11.35
N PRO A 5 -5.26 19.48 -11.54
CA PRO A 5 -5.46 20.58 -10.62
C PRO A 5 -5.66 20.08 -9.18
N MET A 6 -5.07 20.80 -8.22
CA MET A 6 -5.15 20.48 -6.79
C MET A 6 -6.60 20.31 -6.35
N ARG A 7 -6.88 19.22 -5.64
CA ARG A 7 -8.16 18.96 -4.97
C ARG A 7 -7.91 18.78 -3.50
N CYS A 8 -8.26 19.79 -2.71
CA CYS A 8 -8.06 19.82 -1.27
C CYS A 8 -9.31 20.40 -0.59
N ALA A 9 -9.74 19.78 0.51
CA ALA A 9 -10.91 20.18 1.27
C ALA A 9 -10.70 19.87 2.75
N TYR A 10 -11.44 20.55 3.62
CA TYR A 10 -11.50 20.30 5.06
C TYR A 10 -12.95 20.17 5.51
N THR A 11 -13.17 19.46 6.63
CA THR A 11 -14.48 19.33 7.26
C THR A 11 -14.88 20.64 7.92
N THR A 12 -16.13 21.08 7.73
CA THR A 12 -16.63 22.35 8.32
C THR A 12 -16.73 22.30 9.84
N ASN A 13 -16.96 21.11 10.41
CA ASN A 13 -16.97 20.88 11.85
C ASN A 13 -15.96 19.77 12.22
N PRO A 14 -15.27 19.86 13.36
CA PRO A 14 -14.38 18.80 13.83
C PRO A 14 -15.11 17.45 13.95
N GLY A 15 -14.61 16.42 13.28
CA GLY A 15 -15.16 15.05 13.32
C GLY A 15 -16.40 14.81 12.45
N ASP A 16 -16.89 15.82 11.73
CA ASP A 16 -18.05 15.71 10.85
C ASP A 16 -17.61 15.39 9.41
N LEU A 17 -17.82 14.16 8.99
CA LEU A 17 -17.48 13.70 7.63
C LEU A 17 -18.57 14.02 6.59
N THR A 18 -19.66 14.69 6.97
CA THR A 18 -20.79 14.96 6.08
C THR A 18 -20.74 16.33 5.40
N ALA A 19 -19.94 17.27 5.94
CA ALA A 19 -19.90 18.65 5.46
C ALA A 19 -18.46 19.13 5.20
N TRP A 20 -18.16 19.44 3.94
CA TRP A 20 -16.81 19.76 3.46
C TRP A 20 -16.75 21.12 2.76
N THR A 21 -15.63 21.81 2.93
CA THR A 21 -15.30 23.06 2.24
C THR A 21 -14.01 22.91 1.47
N VAL A 22 -13.99 23.39 0.23
CA VAL A 22 -12.79 23.39 -0.62
C VAL A 22 -11.78 24.37 -0.06
N VAL A 23 -10.52 23.94 0.03
CA VAL A 23 -9.39 24.80 0.41
C VAL A 23 -9.04 25.71 -0.77
N PRO A 24 -8.95 27.03 -0.57
CA PRO A 24 -8.52 27.93 -1.64
C PRO A 24 -7.08 27.61 -2.07
N PRO A 25 -6.71 27.84 -3.34
CA PRO A 25 -5.32 27.74 -3.78
C PRO A 25 -4.42 28.63 -2.91
N SER A 26 -3.20 28.15 -2.64
CA SER A 26 -2.18 28.90 -1.92
C SER A 26 -1.15 29.46 -2.91
N GLY A 27 -0.60 30.63 -2.59
CA GLY A 27 0.48 31.25 -3.35
C GLY A 27 0.09 31.73 -4.75
N ASP A 28 0.98 31.53 -5.73
CA ASP A 28 1.02 32.27 -7.00
C ASP A 28 0.33 31.59 -8.20
N GLY A 29 -0.36 30.46 -8.00
CA GLY A 29 -1.07 29.72 -9.05
C GLY A 29 -0.43 28.40 -9.48
N THR A 30 0.66 27.98 -8.81
CA THR A 30 1.34 26.70 -9.05
C THR A 30 0.60 25.50 -8.42
N GLN A 31 -0.59 25.17 -8.95
CA GLN A 31 -1.43 24.05 -8.49
C GLN A 31 -2.23 23.35 -9.61
N ASP A 32 -1.81 23.47 -10.86
CA ASP A 32 -2.55 22.99 -12.03
C ASP A 32 -2.17 21.56 -12.46
N GLN A 33 -0.95 21.12 -12.13
CA GLN A 33 -0.39 19.83 -12.53
C GLN A 33 0.10 19.02 -11.33
N CYS A 34 -0.71 18.98 -10.28
CA CYS A 34 -0.37 18.36 -9.01
C CYS A 34 -0.36 16.83 -9.06
N THR A 35 0.67 16.26 -8.42
CA THR A 35 0.85 14.84 -8.17
C THR A 35 1.37 14.64 -6.74
N TYR A 36 1.04 13.49 -6.12
CA TYR A 36 1.55 13.08 -4.79
C TYR A 36 1.32 14.05 -3.63
N VAL A 37 0.17 14.74 -3.63
CA VAL A 37 -0.20 15.63 -2.52
C VAL A 37 -0.25 14.85 -1.20
N SER A 38 0.48 15.34 -0.21
CA SER A 38 0.71 14.67 1.06
C SER A 38 0.68 15.68 2.20
N PHE A 39 0.28 15.21 3.39
CA PHE A 39 0.18 16.03 4.60
C PHE A 39 1.04 15.42 5.71
N PHE A 40 1.66 16.28 6.50
CA PHE A 40 2.36 15.88 7.73
C PHE A 40 2.22 16.95 8.79
N THR A 41 2.35 16.57 10.05
CA THR A 41 2.33 17.52 11.16
C THR A 41 3.72 17.55 11.80
N ALA A 42 4.32 18.74 11.84
CA ALA A 42 5.63 18.96 12.46
C ALA A 42 5.50 19.36 13.94
N GLY A 43 6.55 19.92 14.52
CA GLY A 43 6.52 20.54 15.85
C GLY A 43 5.39 21.57 16.00
N ASP A 44 4.96 21.78 17.25
CA ASP A 44 3.87 22.69 17.63
C ASP A 44 2.50 22.39 17.00
N GLY A 45 2.32 21.23 16.38
CA GLY A 45 1.05 20.82 15.77
C GLY A 45 0.77 21.47 14.41
N VAL A 46 1.76 22.13 13.80
CA VAL A 46 1.61 22.77 12.49
C VAL A 46 1.41 21.73 11.40
N LEU A 47 0.30 21.85 10.65
CA LEU A 47 -0.01 21.00 9.51
C LEU A 47 0.65 21.55 8.25
N PHE A 48 1.55 20.78 7.67
CA PHE A 48 2.16 21.05 6.37
C PHE A 48 1.45 20.25 5.28
N ARG A 49 1.45 20.81 4.08
CA ARG A 49 1.13 20.09 2.85
C ARG A 49 2.31 20.22 1.90
N TYR A 50 2.56 19.13 1.18
CA TYR A 50 3.49 19.12 0.07
C TYR A 50 2.90 18.46 -1.15
N TRP A 51 3.38 18.89 -2.31
CA TRP A 51 3.01 18.31 -3.59
C TRP A 51 4.12 18.49 -4.60
N ARG A 52 4.01 17.72 -5.67
CA ARG A 52 4.82 17.87 -6.86
C ARG A 52 3.96 18.46 -7.96
N ASP A 53 4.38 19.56 -8.58
CA ASP A 53 3.68 20.19 -9.70
C ASP A 53 4.53 20.07 -10.96
N GLY A 54 3.96 19.47 -12.02
CA GLY A 54 4.62 19.27 -13.32
C GLY A 54 5.00 17.82 -13.66
N ALA A 55 5.46 17.64 -14.90
CA ALA A 55 5.75 16.34 -15.52
C ALA A 55 6.88 15.56 -14.84
N ALA A 56 6.91 14.23 -14.99
CA ALA A 56 7.81 13.27 -14.33
C ALA A 56 9.30 13.67 -14.22
N THR A 57 9.84 14.38 -15.20
CA THR A 57 11.27 14.73 -15.32
C THR A 57 11.61 16.17 -14.96
N GLN A 58 10.62 17.04 -14.74
CA GLN A 58 10.84 18.48 -14.53
C GLN A 58 9.89 19.09 -13.47
N GLY A 59 9.14 18.27 -12.75
CA GLY A 59 8.22 18.75 -11.72
C GLY A 59 8.96 19.40 -10.54
N ASN A 60 8.40 20.48 -9.98
CA ASN A 60 8.91 21.10 -8.75
C ASN A 60 8.18 20.52 -7.54
N VAL A 61 8.84 20.49 -6.38
CA VAL A 61 8.20 20.15 -5.10
C VAL A 61 7.98 21.43 -4.31
N PHE A 62 6.77 21.59 -3.78
CA PHE A 62 6.36 22.74 -2.98
C PHE A 62 5.95 22.32 -1.58
N PHE A 63 6.17 23.23 -0.62
CA PHE A 63 5.61 23.17 0.73
C PHE A 63 4.74 24.38 1.00
N ASP A 64 3.67 24.18 1.76
CA ASP A 64 2.94 25.24 2.44
C ASP A 64 2.44 24.74 3.81
N ARG A 65 1.92 25.66 4.63
CA ARG A 65 1.44 25.34 5.98
C ARG A 65 0.03 25.86 6.22
N TRP A 66 -0.76 25.09 6.95
CA TRP A 66 -2.13 25.43 7.31
C TRP A 66 -2.15 26.52 8.37
N ASN A 67 -2.96 27.56 8.12
CA ASN A 67 -3.30 28.57 9.10
C ASN A 67 -4.73 28.29 9.62
N PRO A 68 -4.90 27.85 10.88
CA PRO A 68 -6.21 27.53 11.43
C PRO A 68 -7.11 28.76 11.67
N THR A 69 -6.55 29.97 11.64
CA THR A 69 -7.32 31.22 11.78
C THR A 69 -7.96 31.64 10.47
N THR A 70 -7.22 31.55 9.35
CA THR A 70 -7.71 31.93 8.02
C THR A 70 -8.34 30.75 7.26
N LEU A 71 -8.18 29.52 7.78
CA LEU A 71 -8.63 28.27 7.16
C LEU A 71 -8.11 28.10 5.72
N ALA A 72 -6.83 28.46 5.53
CA ALA A 72 -6.12 28.39 4.26
C ALA A 72 -4.69 27.89 4.46
N PHE A 73 -4.08 27.39 3.38
CA PHE A 73 -2.62 27.19 3.35
C PHE A 73 -1.92 28.49 2.95
N GLU A 74 -0.80 28.79 3.62
CA GLU A 74 -0.03 30.01 3.46
C GLU A 74 1.47 29.71 3.41
N ASN A 75 2.27 30.72 3.04
CA ASN A 75 3.73 30.65 2.99
C ASN A 75 4.24 29.52 2.08
N GLN A 76 3.71 29.47 0.85
CA GLN A 76 4.19 28.53 -0.15
C GLN A 76 5.69 28.77 -0.43
N VAL A 77 6.46 27.68 -0.49
CA VAL A 77 7.88 27.67 -0.84
C VAL A 77 8.14 26.64 -1.92
N THR A 78 8.91 27.03 -2.95
CA THR A 78 9.52 26.08 -3.89
C THR A 78 10.64 25.35 -3.16
N PHE A 79 10.36 24.12 -2.71
CA PHE A 79 11.28 23.34 -1.90
C PHE A 79 12.37 22.68 -2.75
N MET A 80 11.98 22.06 -3.88
CA MET A 80 12.91 21.49 -4.86
C MET A 80 12.55 21.98 -6.26
N ASN A 81 13.58 22.34 -7.04
CA ASN A 81 13.42 22.84 -8.40
C ASN A 81 13.93 21.81 -9.42
N GLY A 82 13.00 21.02 -9.93
CA GLY A 82 13.27 20.01 -10.95
C GLY A 82 13.50 20.59 -12.34
N VAL A 83 12.93 21.77 -12.63
CA VAL A 83 13.13 22.46 -13.91
C VAL A 83 14.60 22.88 -14.08
N VAL A 84 15.18 23.52 -13.06
CA VAL A 84 16.59 23.93 -13.08
C VAL A 84 17.53 22.74 -13.09
N SER A 85 17.15 21.66 -12.40
CA SER A 85 17.93 20.42 -12.37
C SER A 85 17.82 19.62 -13.68
N ALA A 86 16.83 19.91 -14.52
CA ALA A 86 16.41 19.08 -15.66
C ALA A 86 16.10 17.63 -15.26
N GLU A 87 15.71 17.41 -14.00
CA GLU A 87 15.39 16.11 -13.42
C GLU A 87 14.28 16.25 -12.37
N GLY A 88 13.41 15.25 -12.29
CA GLY A 88 12.29 15.26 -11.35
C GLY A 88 12.73 14.82 -9.96
N PRO A 89 12.56 15.63 -8.90
CA PRO A 89 12.73 15.18 -7.53
C PRO A 89 11.54 14.31 -7.09
N TYR A 90 11.85 13.21 -6.41
CA TYR A 90 10.87 12.30 -5.82
C TYR A 90 11.14 12.10 -4.33
N PRO A 91 10.43 12.84 -3.46
CA PRO A 91 10.56 12.68 -2.02
C PRO A 91 10.03 11.33 -1.51
N TRP A 92 10.71 10.79 -0.51
CA TRP A 92 10.22 9.73 0.34
C TRP A 92 9.12 10.30 1.25
N ARG A 93 8.46 9.43 2.02
CA ARG A 93 7.61 9.89 3.13
C ARG A 93 8.42 10.85 4.02
N VAL A 94 7.92 12.08 4.20
CA VAL A 94 8.47 13.04 5.16
C VAL A 94 8.40 12.46 6.56
N ALA A 95 9.54 12.39 7.26
CA ALA A 95 9.61 11.96 8.64
C ALA A 95 9.63 13.17 9.57
N VAL A 96 8.88 13.09 10.67
CA VAL A 96 8.96 14.04 11.77
C VAL A 96 9.44 13.29 13.00
N SER A 97 10.52 13.76 13.62
CA SER A 97 11.13 13.12 14.78
C SER A 97 10.36 13.37 16.08
N ARG A 98 10.88 12.86 17.21
CA ARG A 98 10.26 13.10 18.53
C ARG A 98 10.50 14.54 18.99
N GLU A 99 11.65 15.11 18.62
CA GLU A 99 11.99 16.51 18.86
C GLU A 99 11.41 17.49 17.81
N GLY A 100 10.60 17.00 16.85
CA GLY A 100 9.94 17.84 15.86
C GLY A 100 10.81 18.20 14.64
N LYS A 101 11.98 17.57 14.48
CA LYS A 101 12.80 17.69 13.28
C LYS A 101 12.07 17.12 12.08
N ILE A 102 12.06 17.85 10.96
CA ILE A 102 11.49 17.41 9.69
C ILE A 102 12.64 16.87 8.83
N GLY A 103 12.57 15.61 8.40
CA GLY A 103 13.55 14.97 7.54
C GLY A 103 12.95 14.57 6.20
N VAL A 104 13.68 14.83 5.11
CA VAL A 104 13.25 14.50 3.74
C VAL A 104 14.39 13.81 3.00
N PHE A 105 14.18 12.53 2.72
CA PHE A 105 14.96 11.79 1.72
C PHE A 105 14.29 11.94 0.35
N PHE A 106 15.08 11.94 -0.72
CA PHE A 106 14.58 12.04 -2.08
C PHE A 106 15.60 11.51 -3.08
N CYS A 107 15.15 11.18 -4.29
CA CYS A 107 16.03 10.91 -5.42
C CYS A 107 15.69 11.83 -6.59
N TRP A 108 16.57 11.88 -7.59
CA TRP A 108 16.32 12.53 -8.87
C TRP A 108 15.90 11.51 -9.92
N ARG A 109 15.31 11.98 -11.02
CA ARG A 109 14.92 11.16 -12.17
C ARG A 109 15.05 11.96 -13.46
N GLY A 110 15.94 11.53 -14.34
CA GLY A 110 16.20 12.21 -15.60
C GLY A 110 15.18 11.96 -16.71
N GLU A 111 14.56 10.76 -16.74
CA GLU A 111 13.63 10.39 -17.81
C GLU A 111 12.31 9.83 -17.26
N ALA A 112 11.37 9.46 -18.14
CA ALA A 112 10.07 8.95 -17.69
C ALA A 112 10.19 7.60 -16.94
N GLY A 113 11.14 6.75 -17.35
CA GLY A 113 11.35 5.41 -16.80
C GLY A 113 11.84 5.43 -15.36
N ALA A 114 11.32 4.52 -14.53
CA ALA A 114 11.73 4.39 -13.13
C ALA A 114 13.18 3.92 -12.97
N ASP A 115 13.75 3.30 -14.00
CA ASP A 115 15.15 2.91 -14.09
C ASP A 115 16.12 4.10 -14.17
N THR A 116 15.62 5.31 -14.45
CA THR A 116 16.43 6.54 -14.52
C THR A 116 16.48 7.32 -13.21
N ASN A 117 15.93 6.74 -12.14
CA ASN A 117 16.16 7.28 -10.80
C ASN A 117 17.67 7.22 -10.50
N ASN A 118 18.19 8.29 -9.93
CA ASN A 118 19.59 8.39 -9.54
C ASN A 118 19.71 9.13 -8.20
N ASP A 119 20.86 8.94 -7.56
CA ASP A 119 21.34 9.65 -6.37
C ASP A 119 20.31 9.85 -5.24
N LEU A 120 20.46 9.10 -4.15
CA LEU A 120 19.70 9.36 -2.94
C LEU A 120 20.29 10.59 -2.22
N CYS A 121 19.43 11.54 -1.89
CA CYS A 121 19.75 12.77 -1.19
C CYS A 121 18.98 12.89 0.13
N TYR A 122 19.45 13.76 1.04
CA TYR A 122 18.79 14.07 2.31
C TYR A 122 18.91 15.54 2.69
N VAL A 123 17.87 16.05 3.36
CA VAL A 123 17.84 17.36 4.00
C VAL A 123 16.94 17.33 5.23
N GLU A 124 17.21 18.17 6.22
CA GLU A 124 16.38 18.32 7.42
C GLU A 124 16.16 19.77 7.85
N SER A 125 15.14 19.99 8.67
CA SER A 125 14.85 21.24 9.36
C SER A 125 14.57 20.97 10.84
N VAL A 126 15.07 21.85 11.71
CA VAL A 126 14.86 21.80 13.18
C VAL A 126 14.05 23.00 13.71
N ASP A 127 13.52 23.82 12.81
CA ASP A 127 12.82 25.07 13.12
C ASP A 127 11.49 25.16 12.36
N ASN A 128 10.78 24.02 12.29
CA ASN A 128 9.49 23.88 11.61
C ASN A 128 9.52 24.37 10.15
N GLY A 129 10.58 24.02 9.42
CA GLY A 129 10.72 24.29 7.99
C GLY A 129 11.16 25.70 7.63
N ALA A 130 11.55 26.54 8.61
CA ALA A 130 12.01 27.90 8.35
C ALA A 130 13.41 27.94 7.71
N THR A 131 14.32 27.07 8.18
CA THR A 131 15.63 26.85 7.56
C THR A 131 15.89 25.36 7.37
N TRP A 132 16.80 25.06 6.44
CA TRP A 132 17.14 23.70 6.05
C TRP A 132 18.65 23.47 6.16
N ARG A 133 19.03 22.25 6.52
CA ARG A 133 20.40 21.84 6.75
C ARG A 133 20.62 20.38 6.35
N ARG A 134 21.89 20.03 6.20
CA ARG A 134 22.38 18.66 6.05
C ARG A 134 22.42 17.95 7.41
N ALA A 135 22.58 16.63 7.41
CA ALA A 135 22.64 15.84 8.65
C ALA A 135 23.84 16.23 9.57
N ASP A 136 24.91 16.78 9.00
CA ASP A 136 26.07 17.31 9.72
C ASP A 136 25.86 18.74 10.29
N GLY A 137 24.68 19.33 10.04
CA GLY A 137 24.31 20.67 10.51
C GLY A 137 24.67 21.80 9.55
N SER A 138 25.39 21.55 8.45
CA SER A 138 25.70 22.58 7.45
C SER A 138 24.45 23.06 6.71
N ALA A 139 24.39 24.35 6.37
CA ALA A 139 23.20 24.98 5.78
C ALA A 139 22.88 24.44 4.38
N GLN A 140 21.59 24.26 4.08
CA GLN A 140 21.06 23.94 2.76
C GLN A 140 20.22 25.10 2.24
N THR A 141 20.54 25.59 1.04
CA THR A 141 19.77 26.66 0.41
C THR A 141 18.59 26.10 -0.38
N LEU A 142 17.46 26.84 -0.34
CA LEU A 142 16.29 26.59 -1.18
C LEU A 142 16.28 27.56 -2.38
N PRO A 143 15.69 27.15 -3.53
CA PRO A 143 15.22 25.80 -3.81
C PRO A 143 16.38 24.80 -3.93
N ILE A 144 16.13 23.56 -3.55
CA ILE A 144 17.11 22.47 -3.73
C ILE A 144 17.14 22.10 -5.23
N THR A 145 18.32 22.04 -5.79
CA THR A 145 18.61 21.54 -7.14
C THR A 145 19.56 20.36 -7.01
N HIS A 146 19.71 19.55 -8.07
CA HIS A 146 20.68 18.46 -8.02
C HIS A 146 22.09 19.00 -7.70
N ALA A 147 22.48 20.13 -8.29
CA ALA A 147 23.81 20.74 -8.08
C ALA A 147 24.09 21.19 -6.62
N ASN A 148 23.07 21.49 -5.81
CA ASN A 148 23.28 21.92 -4.41
C ASN A 148 22.83 20.89 -3.37
N ALA A 149 22.24 19.77 -3.79
CA ALA A 149 21.79 18.71 -2.89
C ALA A 149 22.98 17.94 -2.30
N GLN A 150 22.81 17.42 -1.08
CA GLN A 150 23.74 16.44 -0.52
C GLN A 150 23.37 15.05 -1.02
N VAL A 151 24.16 14.51 -1.94
CA VAL A 151 24.08 13.09 -2.30
C VAL A 151 24.66 12.26 -1.15
N ILE A 152 23.84 11.35 -0.62
CA ILE A 152 24.17 10.49 0.53
C ILE A 152 24.43 9.04 0.13
N VAL A 153 23.80 8.59 -0.96
CA VAL A 153 24.10 7.32 -1.63
C VAL A 153 24.15 7.61 -3.13
N PRO A 154 25.34 7.61 -3.73
CA PRO A 154 25.47 7.73 -5.17
C PRO A 154 24.81 6.52 -5.86
N ALA A 155 23.97 6.77 -6.84
CA ALA A 155 23.32 5.72 -7.63
C ALA A 155 23.12 6.20 -9.06
N GLN A 156 23.47 5.36 -10.03
CA GLN A 156 23.36 5.65 -11.45
C GLN A 156 22.02 5.14 -12.02
N THR A 157 21.62 5.70 -13.16
CA THR A 157 20.57 5.10 -14.00
C THR A 157 20.87 3.63 -14.23
N GLY A 158 19.89 2.77 -13.95
CA GLY A 158 20.02 1.32 -14.07
C GLY A 158 20.44 0.59 -12.79
N ASP A 159 20.83 1.30 -11.71
CA ASP A 159 21.24 0.67 -10.44
C ASP A 159 20.06 0.13 -9.61
N GLY A 160 18.83 0.23 -10.13
CA GLY A 160 17.63 -0.30 -9.48
C GLY A 160 17.08 0.55 -8.33
N LEU A 161 17.55 1.80 -8.20
CA LEU A 161 16.99 2.75 -7.23
C LEU A 161 15.51 2.99 -7.52
N LEU A 162 14.63 2.62 -6.59
CA LEU A 162 13.20 2.95 -6.70
C LEU A 162 12.86 4.15 -5.81
N ASN A 163 12.11 5.09 -6.38
CA ASN A 163 11.69 6.32 -5.74
C ASN A 163 10.56 6.14 -4.70
N GLN A 164 10.42 7.12 -3.80
CA GLN A 164 9.32 7.24 -2.83
C GLN A 164 9.20 6.09 -1.81
N GLY A 165 10.32 5.71 -1.19
CA GLY A 165 10.32 4.80 -0.03
C GLY A 165 9.91 5.50 1.28
N GLY A 166 10.18 4.85 2.41
CA GLY A 166 9.92 5.40 3.74
C GLY A 166 11.17 5.83 4.49
N SER A 167 10.97 6.72 5.44
CA SER A 167 12.02 7.24 6.33
C SER A 167 11.50 7.44 7.74
N ASP A 168 12.38 7.43 8.73
CA ASP A 168 12.07 7.65 10.14
C ASP A 168 13.30 8.18 10.93
N PHE A 169 13.11 8.60 12.18
CA PHE A 169 14.14 8.98 13.13
C PHE A 169 14.18 8.01 14.32
N ASP A 170 15.38 7.52 14.67
CA ASP A 170 15.57 6.74 15.89
C ASP A 170 15.44 7.60 17.17
N ILE A 171 15.67 6.97 18.32
CA ILE A 171 15.63 7.62 19.63
C ILE A 171 16.79 8.61 19.84
N ASP A 172 17.84 8.54 19.02
CA ASP A 172 18.98 9.44 19.01
C ASP A 172 18.82 10.57 17.96
N GLU A 173 17.61 10.73 17.42
CA GLU A 173 17.27 11.77 16.43
C GLU A 173 18.06 11.66 15.12
N ARG A 174 18.50 10.44 14.78
CA ARG A 174 19.22 10.11 13.55
C ARG A 174 18.26 9.65 12.47
N PRO A 175 18.39 10.19 11.24
CA PRO A 175 17.53 9.81 10.13
C PRO A 175 17.89 8.44 9.55
N HIS A 176 16.85 7.68 9.20
CA HIS A 176 16.91 6.38 8.54
C HIS A 176 15.99 6.37 7.31
N ALA A 177 16.38 5.65 6.27
CA ALA A 177 15.58 5.40 5.08
C ALA A 177 15.68 3.93 4.66
N GLY A 178 14.60 3.44 4.06
CA GLY A 178 14.60 2.20 3.30
C GLY A 178 14.67 2.53 1.81
N ILE A 179 15.59 1.91 1.09
CA ILE A 179 15.68 2.02 -0.37
C ILE A 179 15.72 0.64 -1.01
N GLN A 180 15.55 0.61 -2.32
CA GLN A 180 15.79 -0.56 -3.15
C GLN A 180 16.96 -0.27 -4.08
N LEU A 181 17.83 -1.25 -4.33
CA LEU A 181 18.92 -1.21 -5.30
C LEU A 181 19.08 -2.60 -5.92
N TYR A 182 19.82 -2.69 -7.02
CA TYR A 182 20.29 -3.97 -7.54
C TYR A 182 21.56 -4.43 -6.87
N ASP A 183 21.61 -5.74 -6.63
CA ASP A 183 22.88 -6.42 -6.42
C ASP A 183 23.61 -6.66 -7.75
N ALA A 184 24.81 -7.25 -7.66
CA ALA A 184 25.65 -7.58 -8.82
C ALA A 184 24.99 -8.54 -9.83
N ASN A 185 23.89 -9.22 -9.48
CA ASN A 185 23.13 -10.11 -10.35
C ASN A 185 21.85 -9.46 -10.91
N GLY A 186 21.65 -8.15 -10.67
CA GLY A 186 20.44 -7.43 -11.10
C GLY A 186 19.20 -7.81 -10.30
N LYS A 187 19.35 -8.29 -9.06
CA LYS A 187 18.22 -8.62 -8.17
C LYS A 187 17.94 -7.47 -7.23
N THR A 188 16.65 -7.15 -7.05
CA THR A 188 16.21 -6.07 -6.18
C THR A 188 16.45 -6.46 -4.73
N GLN A 189 17.28 -5.69 -4.05
CA GLN A 189 17.54 -5.80 -2.64
C GLN A 189 17.02 -4.58 -1.89
N ILE A 190 16.58 -4.80 -0.65
CA ILE A 190 16.27 -3.73 0.29
C ILE A 190 17.56 -3.33 0.99
N HIS A 191 17.75 -2.02 1.11
CA HIS A 191 18.85 -1.42 1.84
C HIS A 191 18.34 -0.54 2.97
N HIS A 192 19.06 -0.55 4.08
CA HIS A 192 18.93 0.38 5.19
C HIS A 192 19.98 1.48 5.05
N VAL A 193 19.53 2.73 4.91
CA VAL A 193 20.40 3.89 4.83
C VAL A 193 20.21 4.76 6.05
N TRP A 194 21.28 5.17 6.73
CA TRP A 194 21.15 6.04 7.91
C TRP A 194 22.39 6.87 8.19
N TRP A 195 22.20 7.94 8.97
CA TRP A 195 23.30 8.75 9.49
C TRP A 195 23.74 8.19 10.85
N ASN A 196 25.00 7.77 10.97
CA ASN A 196 25.52 7.20 12.22
C ASN A 196 26.03 8.27 13.22
N GLY A 197 25.85 9.55 12.92
CA GLY A 197 26.42 10.68 13.67
C GLY A 197 27.66 11.29 13.01
N THR A 198 28.32 10.56 12.11
CA THR A 198 29.58 10.99 11.46
C THR A 198 29.60 10.77 9.95
N ALA A 199 28.92 9.72 9.47
CA ALA A 199 28.85 9.36 8.07
C ALA A 199 27.50 8.70 7.75
N TRP A 200 27.13 8.75 6.47
CA TRP A 200 26.04 7.94 5.94
C TRP A 200 26.50 6.50 5.76
N VAL A 201 25.64 5.56 6.18
CA VAL A 201 25.83 4.12 6.01
C VAL A 201 24.72 3.60 5.11
N ASN A 202 25.05 2.64 4.24
CA ASN A 202 24.12 1.99 3.33
C ASN A 202 24.37 0.47 3.38
N ASP A 203 23.49 -0.24 4.08
CA ASP A 203 23.59 -1.69 4.26
C ASP A 203 22.51 -2.42 3.47
N GLN A 204 22.94 -3.39 2.66
CA GLN A 204 22.02 -4.35 2.04
C GLN A 204 21.50 -5.33 3.12
N VAL A 205 20.19 -5.44 3.28
CA VAL A 205 19.57 -6.24 4.35
C VAL A 205 18.81 -7.47 3.86
N THR A 206 18.74 -7.67 2.54
CA THR A 206 18.12 -8.83 1.91
C THR A 206 19.07 -9.53 0.94
N ASN A 207 18.71 -10.75 0.55
CA ASN A 207 19.31 -11.50 -0.55
C ASN A 207 18.21 -12.24 -1.32
N TRP A 208 17.35 -11.46 -1.97
CA TRP A 208 16.14 -11.92 -2.66
C TRP A 208 16.39 -12.13 -4.15
N ARG A 209 15.54 -12.92 -4.82
CA ARG A 209 15.73 -13.37 -6.21
C ARG A 209 14.94 -12.59 -7.25
N GLU A 210 14.06 -11.70 -6.79
CA GLU A 210 13.14 -10.93 -7.62
C GLU A 210 13.81 -9.69 -8.22
N THR A 211 13.21 -9.18 -9.30
CA THR A 211 13.64 -7.94 -9.98
C THR A 211 12.39 -7.08 -10.18
N VAL A 212 12.40 -5.84 -9.67
CA VAL A 212 11.26 -4.92 -9.71
C VAL A 212 11.34 -3.93 -10.87
N VAL A 213 12.46 -3.22 -10.99
CA VAL A 213 12.60 -2.16 -11.99
C VAL A 213 12.95 -2.79 -13.35
N GLN A 214 12.45 -2.25 -14.44
CA GLN A 214 12.80 -2.75 -15.78
C GLN A 214 12.99 -1.55 -16.70
N ALA A 215 13.94 -1.67 -17.62
CA ALA A 215 14.34 -0.56 -18.46
C ALA A 215 13.13 0.07 -19.19
N GLY A 216 12.98 1.39 -19.07
CA GLY A 216 11.92 2.16 -19.72
C GLY A 216 10.51 1.96 -19.17
N GLN A 217 10.30 1.20 -18.09
CA GLN A 217 8.97 1.02 -17.52
C GLN A 217 8.58 2.19 -16.61
N THR A 218 7.39 2.76 -16.85
CA THR A 218 6.79 3.81 -16.02
C THR A 218 5.79 3.26 -14.98
N THR A 219 5.26 2.06 -15.23
CA THR A 219 4.40 1.31 -14.31
C THR A 219 5.07 -0.03 -14.02
N LEU A 220 5.22 -0.38 -12.75
CA LEU A 220 5.97 -1.55 -12.31
C LEU A 220 5.03 -2.63 -11.76
N ASP A 221 5.35 -3.89 -12.04
CA ASP A 221 4.82 -5.03 -11.29
C ASP A 221 5.59 -5.13 -9.96
N LEU A 222 4.99 -4.65 -8.87
CA LEU A 222 5.68 -4.52 -7.59
C LEU A 222 5.71 -5.86 -6.86
N VAL A 223 6.54 -6.77 -7.36
CA VAL A 223 6.84 -8.05 -6.72
C VAL A 223 7.48 -7.86 -5.33
N VAL A 224 8.24 -6.77 -5.15
CA VAL A 224 8.74 -6.28 -3.86
C VAL A 224 8.17 -4.89 -3.59
N ALA A 225 7.48 -4.71 -2.48
CA ALA A 225 6.95 -3.42 -2.03
C ALA A 225 8.06 -2.46 -1.61
N ARG A 226 7.88 -1.16 -1.85
CA ARG A 226 8.80 -0.13 -1.33
C ARG A 226 8.88 -0.23 0.20
N PRO A 227 10.09 -0.31 0.77
CA PRO A 227 10.25 -0.44 2.20
C PRO A 227 9.86 0.86 2.92
N GLN A 228 9.18 0.73 4.05
CA GLN A 228 8.97 1.82 5.00
C GLN A 228 9.83 1.61 6.25
N VAL A 229 10.27 2.68 6.89
CA VAL A 229 11.06 2.61 8.15
C VAL A 229 10.17 2.96 9.33
N VAL A 230 10.38 2.23 10.42
CA VAL A 230 9.73 2.43 11.72
C VAL A 230 10.78 2.37 12.82
N CYS A 231 10.89 3.45 13.59
CA CYS A 231 11.75 3.52 14.76
C CYS A 231 10.92 3.60 16.05
N SER A 232 11.00 2.57 16.90
CA SER A 232 10.21 2.48 18.14
C SER A 232 10.83 3.26 19.31
N ASP A 233 10.03 3.51 20.34
CA ASP A 233 10.50 4.12 21.59
C ASP A 233 11.44 3.21 22.38
N GLN A 234 11.49 1.92 22.05
CA GLN A 234 12.43 0.96 22.63
C GLN A 234 13.77 0.93 21.90
N GLY A 235 13.99 1.84 20.94
CA GLY A 235 15.23 1.92 20.16
C GLY A 235 15.33 0.87 19.06
N ARG A 236 14.20 0.31 18.60
CA ARG A 236 14.19 -0.63 17.47
C ARG A 236 14.07 0.11 16.16
N THR A 237 14.82 -0.32 15.15
CA THR A 237 14.72 0.18 13.77
C THR A 237 14.28 -0.97 12.87
N LEU A 238 13.10 -0.83 12.28
CA LEU A 238 12.42 -1.88 11.53
C LEU A 238 12.11 -1.40 10.11
N LEU A 239 12.36 -2.25 9.13
CA LEU A 239 11.87 -2.06 7.76
C LEU A 239 10.61 -2.87 7.55
N ILE A 240 9.53 -2.22 7.13
CA ILE A 240 8.26 -2.84 6.79
C ILE A 240 8.15 -2.95 5.28
N THR A 241 7.91 -4.15 4.79
CA THR A 241 7.84 -4.44 3.35
C THR A 241 7.01 -5.70 3.10
N ARG A 242 7.00 -6.16 1.85
CA ARG A 242 6.30 -7.35 1.37
C ARG A 242 6.98 -7.80 0.08
N THR A 243 7.10 -9.11 -0.11
CA THR A 243 7.45 -9.70 -1.41
C THR A 243 6.52 -10.86 -1.72
N ARG A 244 6.16 -11.04 -3.00
CA ARG A 244 5.49 -12.27 -3.48
C ARG A 244 6.47 -13.43 -3.68
N GLY A 245 7.76 -13.12 -3.65
CA GLY A 245 8.85 -14.06 -3.73
C GLY A 245 9.23 -14.72 -2.39
N GLU A 246 10.36 -15.41 -2.40
CA GLU A 246 11.05 -15.94 -1.20
C GLU A 246 10.18 -16.79 -0.24
N GLY A 247 9.08 -17.37 -0.74
CA GLY A 247 8.11 -18.10 0.10
C GLY A 247 7.29 -17.21 1.04
N LEU A 248 7.36 -15.88 0.88
CA LEU A 248 6.58 -14.92 1.65
C LEU A 248 5.18 -14.71 1.08
N ASN A 249 4.95 -15.01 -0.20
CA ASN A 249 3.61 -15.07 -0.83
C ASN A 249 2.75 -13.83 -0.53
N GLY A 250 3.35 -12.65 -0.63
CA GLY A 250 2.63 -11.39 -0.51
C GLY A 250 2.28 -10.98 0.92
N ARG A 251 2.83 -11.66 1.93
CA ARG A 251 2.65 -11.32 3.34
C ARG A 251 3.49 -10.09 3.74
N PRO A 252 2.91 -9.13 4.47
CA PRO A 252 3.68 -8.09 5.15
C PRO A 252 4.69 -8.67 6.14
N VAL A 253 5.91 -8.18 6.07
CA VAL A 253 7.03 -8.58 6.95
C VAL A 253 7.73 -7.36 7.54
N CYS A 254 8.33 -7.57 8.71
CA CYS A 254 9.35 -6.72 9.27
C CYS A 254 10.74 -7.33 9.00
N ILE A 255 11.71 -6.47 8.74
CA ILE A 255 13.14 -6.78 8.81
C ILE A 255 13.71 -5.95 9.96
N ASP A 256 14.25 -6.62 10.98
CA ASP A 256 14.86 -5.93 12.12
C ASP A 256 16.30 -5.52 11.81
N VAL A 257 16.48 -4.24 11.54
CA VAL A 257 17.77 -3.61 11.20
C VAL A 257 18.34 -2.82 12.37
N THR A 258 17.83 -3.07 13.58
CA THR A 258 18.45 -2.54 14.81
C THR A 258 19.90 -3.01 14.87
N PRO A 259 20.88 -2.14 15.18
CA PRO A 259 22.27 -2.54 15.28
C PRO A 259 22.46 -3.80 16.14
N GLY A 260 23.02 -4.86 15.56
CA GLY A 260 23.23 -6.16 16.22
C GLY A 260 22.08 -7.16 16.13
N ALA A 261 20.93 -6.81 15.54
CA ALA A 261 19.77 -7.71 15.43
C ALA A 261 19.89 -8.76 14.32
N GLY A 262 20.81 -8.60 13.36
CA GLY A 262 21.10 -9.60 12.33
C GLY A 262 20.11 -9.66 11.16
N ASN A 263 19.32 -8.60 10.93
CA ASN A 263 18.38 -8.49 9.81
C ASN A 263 17.31 -9.59 9.80
N ASN A 264 16.82 -9.97 10.99
CA ASN A 264 15.80 -10.99 11.13
C ASN A 264 14.50 -10.59 10.40
N VAL A 265 14.04 -11.44 9.48
CA VAL A 265 12.79 -11.25 8.74
C VAL A 265 11.67 -12.04 9.39
N PHE A 266 10.57 -11.38 9.75
CA PHE A 266 9.40 -12.05 10.33
C PHE A 266 8.08 -11.43 9.84
N PRO A 267 7.04 -12.25 9.63
CA PRO A 267 5.74 -11.75 9.22
C PRO A 267 5.02 -11.03 10.36
N ILE A 268 4.25 -10.01 10.01
CA ILE A 268 3.35 -9.28 10.93
C ILE A 268 1.87 -9.51 10.61
N LEU A 269 1.60 -10.20 9.49
CA LEU A 269 0.27 -10.56 9.01
C LEU A 269 0.41 -11.84 8.18
N ASP A 270 -0.47 -12.82 8.39
CA ASP A 270 -0.44 -14.07 7.64
C ASP A 270 -1.58 -14.11 6.61
N MET A 271 -1.54 -13.13 5.69
CA MET A 271 -2.44 -12.98 4.57
C MET A 271 -1.69 -12.45 3.34
N ASP A 272 -2.03 -12.98 2.15
CA ASP A 272 -1.52 -12.47 0.88
C ASP A 272 -2.22 -11.14 0.54
N LEU A 273 -1.45 -10.06 0.58
CA LEU A 273 -1.93 -8.73 0.22
C LEU A 273 -1.59 -8.35 -1.23
N GLU A 274 -1.17 -9.31 -2.05
CA GLU A 274 -0.88 -9.16 -3.47
C GLU A 274 0.24 -8.15 -3.71
N GLU A 275 -0.06 -6.99 -4.30
CA GLU A 275 0.85 -5.87 -4.58
C GLU A 275 0.75 -4.73 -3.57
N TRP A 276 0.18 -4.99 -2.38
CA TRP A 276 0.13 -4.02 -1.29
C TRP A 276 1.50 -3.44 -0.95
N GLU A 277 1.48 -2.16 -0.60
CA GLU A 277 2.62 -1.43 -0.06
C GLU A 277 2.28 -0.82 1.30
N PRO A 278 3.25 -0.74 2.23
CA PRO A 278 3.01 -0.21 3.55
C PRO A 278 2.69 1.28 3.54
N ALA A 279 1.54 1.63 4.13
CA ALA A 279 1.11 3.00 4.39
C ALA A 279 0.92 3.17 5.91
N ILE A 280 1.83 3.92 6.53
CA ILE A 280 1.93 4.03 8.00
C ILE A 280 1.23 5.29 8.50
N ASP A 281 0.39 5.14 9.51
CA ASP A 281 -0.07 6.24 10.35
C ASP A 281 1.09 6.76 11.22
N SER A 282 1.74 7.82 10.76
CA SER A 282 2.87 8.44 11.45
C SER A 282 2.48 9.08 12.79
N ARG A 283 1.22 9.46 12.99
CA ARG A 283 0.74 9.97 14.29
C ARG A 283 0.63 8.83 15.29
N ALA A 284 0.06 7.69 14.90
CA ALA A 284 -0.01 6.51 15.76
C ALA A 284 1.39 6.04 16.15
N LEU A 285 2.32 6.07 15.19
CA LEU A 285 3.72 5.73 15.44
C LEU A 285 4.34 6.62 16.52
N ARG A 286 4.20 7.95 16.42
CA ARG A 286 4.81 8.89 17.39
C ARG A 286 4.08 9.02 18.71
N SER A 287 2.76 9.05 18.71
CA SER A 287 1.95 9.31 19.91
C SER A 287 1.61 8.07 20.71
N ARG A 288 1.67 6.88 20.10
CA ARG A 288 1.24 5.61 20.72
C ARG A 288 2.26 4.49 20.57
N ASN A 289 3.44 4.76 20.00
CA ASN A 289 4.46 3.75 19.72
C ASN A 289 3.88 2.53 18.99
N ALA A 290 3.04 2.79 17.98
CA ALA A 290 2.26 1.75 17.31
C ALA A 290 2.40 1.83 15.80
N LEU A 291 2.79 0.72 15.18
CA LEU A 291 2.72 0.55 13.73
C LEU A 291 1.26 0.31 13.34
N THR A 292 0.62 1.33 12.79
CA THR A 292 -0.76 1.24 12.30
C THR A 292 -0.77 1.43 10.79
N MET A 293 -1.38 0.49 10.06
CA MET A 293 -1.43 0.50 8.60
C MET A 293 -2.80 0.07 8.09
N PHE A 294 -3.21 0.64 6.96
CA PHE A 294 -4.29 0.05 6.17
C PHE A 294 -3.77 -1.20 5.46
N VAL A 295 -4.50 -2.31 5.58
CA VAL A 295 -4.18 -3.59 4.96
C VAL A 295 -5.37 -4.07 4.13
N GLY A 296 -5.06 -4.69 3.00
CA GLY A 296 -6.03 -5.24 2.06
C GLY A 296 -5.29 -5.72 0.82
N SER A 297 -5.89 -6.65 0.07
CA SER A 297 -5.29 -7.12 -1.18
C SER A 297 -5.34 -5.99 -2.20
N ILE A 298 -4.18 -5.54 -2.70
CA ILE A 298 -4.07 -4.45 -3.68
C ILE A 298 -3.39 -4.99 -4.93
N LEU A 299 -3.82 -4.56 -6.11
CA LEU A 299 -3.15 -4.87 -7.37
C LEU A 299 -2.75 -3.58 -8.07
N SER A 300 -1.58 -3.57 -8.70
CA SER A 300 -1.15 -2.41 -9.48
C SER A 300 -1.93 -2.33 -10.79
N PRO A 301 -1.92 -1.16 -11.46
CA PRO A 301 -2.46 -1.03 -12.81
C PRO A 301 -1.85 -2.02 -13.81
N ALA A 302 -0.58 -2.42 -13.63
CA ALA A 302 0.07 -3.44 -14.46
C ALA A 302 -0.66 -4.80 -14.40
N ASN A 303 -1.26 -5.11 -13.24
CA ASN A 303 -2.09 -6.29 -13.03
C ASN A 303 -3.59 -5.97 -12.89
N SER A 304 -4.04 -4.82 -13.39
CA SER A 304 -5.45 -4.38 -13.32
C SER A 304 -6.45 -5.40 -13.89
N ARG A 305 -5.99 -6.34 -14.71
CA ARG A 305 -6.75 -7.49 -15.24
C ARG A 305 -7.19 -8.48 -14.16
N ARG A 306 -6.63 -8.40 -12.96
CA ARG A 306 -7.05 -9.16 -11.77
C ARG A 306 -7.77 -8.28 -10.75
N SER A 307 -8.08 -7.02 -11.06
CA SER A 307 -8.76 -6.14 -10.09
C SER A 307 -10.16 -6.64 -9.73
N TRP A 308 -10.56 -6.35 -8.48
CA TRP A 308 -11.84 -6.76 -7.91
C TRP A 308 -12.55 -5.53 -7.30
N GLN A 309 -13.80 -5.20 -7.70
CA GLN A 309 -14.55 -4.03 -7.18
C GLN A 309 -14.90 -4.07 -5.68
N ARG A 310 -14.74 -5.20 -4.97
CA ARG A 310 -15.20 -5.38 -3.58
C ARG A 310 -14.16 -6.10 -2.70
N GLN A 311 -12.97 -5.54 -2.63
CA GLN A 311 -11.91 -6.03 -1.74
C GLN A 311 -12.21 -5.67 -0.29
N TRP A 312 -11.77 -6.51 0.64
CA TRP A 312 -11.74 -6.14 2.05
C TRP A 312 -10.62 -5.13 2.32
N GLY A 313 -10.86 -4.28 3.30
CA GLY A 313 -9.84 -3.43 3.90
C GLY A 313 -9.94 -3.54 5.42
N GLY A 314 -8.80 -3.50 6.09
CA GLY A 314 -8.67 -3.51 7.53
C GLY A 314 -7.60 -2.53 8.00
N VAL A 315 -7.57 -2.29 9.30
CA VAL A 315 -6.48 -1.57 9.95
C VAL A 315 -5.73 -2.56 10.82
N LEU A 316 -4.46 -2.79 10.50
CA LEU A 316 -3.55 -3.57 11.32
C LEU A 316 -2.82 -2.63 12.27
N THR A 317 -2.91 -2.88 13.56
CA THR A 317 -2.13 -2.17 14.59
C THR A 317 -1.24 -3.15 15.33
N VAL A 318 0.06 -2.90 15.31
CA VAL A 318 1.08 -3.61 16.08
C VAL A 318 1.67 -2.64 17.09
N HIS A 319 1.52 -2.94 18.38
CA HIS A 319 2.18 -2.21 19.45
C HIS A 319 3.68 -2.55 19.45
N LEU A 320 4.55 -1.55 19.28
CA LEU A 320 5.97 -1.79 19.02
C LEU A 320 6.75 -2.28 20.25
N ASP A 321 6.23 -2.05 21.46
CA ASP A 321 6.72 -2.65 22.70
C ASP A 321 6.48 -4.17 22.75
N LYS A 322 5.64 -4.71 21.86
CA LYS A 322 5.32 -6.13 21.71
C LYS A 322 5.89 -6.76 20.45
N ILE A 323 6.71 -6.04 19.68
CA ILE A 323 7.22 -6.52 18.39
C ILE A 323 7.99 -7.85 18.52
N ASP A 324 8.67 -8.06 19.65
CA ASP A 324 9.41 -9.30 19.91
C ASP A 324 8.51 -10.53 20.06
N GLU A 325 7.24 -10.36 20.44
CA GLU A 325 6.28 -11.47 20.47
C GLU A 325 6.01 -11.98 19.04
N LEU A 326 6.04 -11.10 18.03
CA LEU A 326 5.93 -11.48 16.63
C LEU A 326 7.26 -12.07 16.12
N ALA A 327 8.38 -11.41 16.38
CA ALA A 327 9.70 -11.86 15.95
C ALA A 327 10.05 -13.26 16.49
N THR A 328 9.65 -13.56 17.73
CA THR A 328 9.85 -14.87 18.39
C THR A 328 8.69 -15.85 18.21
N ARG A 329 7.67 -15.51 17.40
CA ARG A 329 6.48 -16.34 17.11
C ARG A 329 5.68 -16.75 18.36
N ARG A 330 5.69 -15.91 19.39
CA ARG A 330 4.90 -16.08 20.61
C ARG A 330 3.47 -15.53 20.48
N ALA A 331 3.23 -14.63 19.54
CA ALA A 331 1.90 -14.16 19.18
C ALA A 331 1.39 -14.84 17.90
N LYS A 332 0.09 -15.13 17.84
CA LYS A 332 -0.58 -15.58 16.62
C LYS A 332 -0.72 -14.38 15.68
N LEU A 333 -0.47 -14.60 14.39
CA LEU A 333 -0.67 -13.55 13.39
C LEU A 333 -2.12 -13.53 12.93
N PRO A 334 -2.68 -12.34 12.65
CA PRO A 334 -3.97 -12.27 12.02
C PRO A 334 -3.96 -13.02 10.67
N THR A 335 -4.99 -13.85 10.46
CA THR A 335 -5.11 -14.68 9.26
C THR A 335 -6.58 -14.99 8.97
N ILE A 336 -6.88 -15.36 7.73
CA ILE A 336 -8.19 -15.93 7.38
C ILE A 336 -8.03 -17.43 7.29
N ARG A 337 -8.52 -18.13 8.33
CA ARG A 337 -8.49 -19.59 8.36
C ARG A 337 -9.64 -20.15 7.54
N THR A 338 -9.31 -20.96 6.53
CA THR A 338 -10.30 -21.74 5.79
C THR A 338 -11.02 -22.70 6.75
N LEU A 339 -12.34 -22.58 6.83
CA LEU A 339 -13.21 -23.50 7.55
C LEU A 339 -13.57 -24.71 6.70
N LYS A 340 -13.92 -24.45 5.44
CA LYS A 340 -14.37 -25.48 4.51
C LYS A 340 -14.13 -25.06 3.07
N THR A 341 -13.75 -26.04 2.26
CA THR A 341 -13.65 -25.93 0.80
C THR A 341 -14.76 -26.76 0.18
N TYR A 342 -15.52 -26.14 -0.72
CA TYR A 342 -16.56 -26.76 -1.51
C TYR A 342 -16.04 -26.98 -2.91
N TYR A 343 -16.11 -28.23 -3.38
CA TYR A 343 -15.95 -28.52 -4.79
C TYR A 343 -17.24 -28.17 -5.51
N VAL A 344 -17.11 -27.37 -6.54
CA VAL A 344 -18.27 -26.73 -7.17
C VAL A 344 -18.70 -27.55 -8.39
N GLY A 345 -17.78 -28.17 -9.14
CA GLY A 345 -18.17 -29.18 -10.12
C GLY A 345 -17.14 -29.46 -11.21
N PRO A 346 -17.46 -30.39 -12.13
CA PRO A 346 -16.65 -30.65 -13.31
C PRO A 346 -16.65 -29.44 -14.26
N GLU A 347 -15.86 -29.53 -15.34
CA GLU A 347 -15.75 -28.46 -16.32
C GLU A 347 -17.14 -27.98 -16.79
N THR A 348 -17.43 -26.71 -16.59
CA THR A 348 -18.72 -26.08 -16.89
C THR A 348 -18.50 -24.91 -17.82
N THR A 349 -19.31 -24.78 -18.87
CA THR A 349 -19.30 -23.58 -19.72
C THR A 349 -20.46 -22.68 -19.33
N LEU A 350 -20.17 -21.45 -18.92
CA LEU A 350 -21.17 -20.40 -18.73
C LEU A 350 -21.17 -19.52 -19.97
N THR A 351 -22.30 -19.48 -20.67
CA THR A 351 -22.52 -18.64 -21.87
C THR A 351 -23.58 -17.57 -21.64
N ASN A 352 -24.09 -17.46 -20.41
CA ASN A 352 -25.31 -16.73 -20.10
C ASN A 352 -25.03 -15.40 -19.39
N THR A 353 -25.77 -14.36 -19.79
CA THR A 353 -25.81 -13.04 -19.14
C THR A 353 -26.87 -12.97 -18.04
N SER A 354 -27.77 -13.94 -17.93
CA SER A 354 -28.68 -14.06 -16.78
C SER A 354 -27.94 -14.74 -15.62
N ASP A 355 -28.02 -14.16 -14.42
CA ASP A 355 -27.46 -14.65 -13.15
C ASP A 355 -27.83 -16.12 -12.85
N ALA A 356 -27.10 -17.04 -13.47
CA ALA A 356 -27.45 -18.44 -13.51
C ALA A 356 -26.96 -19.13 -12.25
N ASN A 357 -27.79 -20.01 -11.70
CA ASN A 357 -27.37 -20.89 -10.61
C ASN A 357 -26.22 -21.76 -11.11
N ILE A 358 -25.02 -21.51 -10.60
CA ILE A 358 -23.88 -22.34 -10.96
C ILE A 358 -23.84 -23.52 -10.01
N VAL A 359 -23.93 -23.27 -8.70
CA VAL A 359 -23.95 -24.32 -7.67
C VAL A 359 -24.73 -23.93 -6.43
N THR A 360 -25.28 -24.93 -5.77
CA THR A 360 -25.81 -24.80 -4.42
C THR A 360 -25.01 -25.66 -3.46
N PHE A 361 -24.50 -25.09 -2.37
CA PHE A 361 -23.78 -25.82 -1.33
C PHE A 361 -24.27 -25.43 0.07
N GLY A 362 -24.28 -26.41 0.98
CA GLY A 362 -24.60 -26.16 2.38
C GLY A 362 -23.40 -25.59 3.11
N VAL A 363 -23.51 -24.35 3.62
CA VAL A 363 -22.59 -23.82 4.61
C VAL A 363 -23.05 -24.35 5.97
N PRO A 364 -22.27 -25.25 6.62
CA PRO A 364 -22.62 -25.74 7.94
C PRO A 364 -22.86 -24.56 8.88
N GLN A 365 -23.76 -24.76 9.83
CA GLN A 365 -23.91 -23.87 10.96
C GLN A 365 -22.53 -23.56 11.53
N ILE A 366 -22.15 -22.28 11.48
CA ILE A 366 -20.93 -21.82 12.14
C ILE A 366 -21.38 -21.44 13.54
N ALA A 367 -21.24 -22.36 14.49
CA ALA A 367 -21.77 -22.17 15.83
C ALA A 367 -21.25 -20.84 16.42
N ARG A 368 -22.13 -20.03 17.01
CA ARG A 368 -21.77 -18.77 17.72
C ARG A 368 -20.62 -18.93 18.73
N GLN A 369 -20.40 -20.14 19.24
CA GLN A 369 -19.29 -20.46 20.15
C GLN A 369 -17.92 -20.56 19.42
N GLN A 370 -17.92 -20.85 18.11
CA GLN A 370 -16.74 -20.89 17.25
C GLN A 370 -16.39 -19.52 16.66
N ILE A 371 -17.38 -18.64 16.54
CA ILE A 371 -17.25 -17.27 16.04
C ILE A 371 -17.76 -16.32 17.11
N GLY A 372 -16.86 -15.83 17.97
CA GLY A 372 -17.21 -14.83 18.97
C GLY A 372 -17.94 -13.62 18.35
N PRO A 373 -18.62 -12.79 19.17
CA PRO A 373 -19.33 -11.61 18.66
C PRO A 373 -18.42 -10.76 17.75
N GLY A 374 -18.86 -10.47 16.52
CA GLY A 374 -18.14 -9.60 15.59
C GLY A 374 -17.13 -10.28 14.65
N VAL A 375 -16.98 -11.62 14.69
CA VAL A 375 -16.12 -12.34 13.74
C VAL A 375 -16.64 -12.21 12.30
N LYS A 376 -15.74 -11.85 11.39
CA LYS A 376 -16.03 -11.68 9.96
C LYS A 376 -15.84 -13.01 9.22
N VAL A 377 -16.85 -13.41 8.45
CA VAL A 377 -16.79 -14.56 7.54
C VAL A 377 -16.38 -14.05 6.16
N PHE A 378 -15.44 -14.76 5.55
CA PHE A 378 -14.92 -14.48 4.22
C PHE A 378 -15.20 -15.64 3.28
N MET A 379 -15.21 -15.33 2.00
CA MET A 379 -15.18 -16.34 0.95
C MET A 379 -14.05 -16.07 -0.01
N ARG A 380 -13.51 -17.14 -0.57
CA ARG A 380 -12.57 -17.09 -1.67
C ARG A 380 -13.02 -18.08 -2.72
N TRP A 381 -12.91 -17.68 -3.96
CA TRP A 381 -13.25 -18.52 -5.09
C TRP A 381 -12.01 -18.81 -5.91
N SER A 382 -11.89 -20.00 -6.48
CA SER A 382 -10.81 -20.32 -7.44
C SER A 382 -11.24 -21.28 -8.54
N ALA A 383 -10.77 -21.04 -9.77
CA ALA A 383 -11.00 -21.91 -10.93
C ALA A 383 -9.88 -21.78 -11.96
N ARG A 384 -9.75 -22.77 -12.85
CA ARG A 384 -9.09 -22.55 -14.15
C ARG A 384 -10.11 -22.03 -15.14
N MET A 385 -9.83 -20.90 -15.77
CA MET A 385 -10.72 -20.25 -16.72
C MET A 385 -10.13 -20.27 -18.13
N GLN A 386 -10.97 -20.57 -19.12
CA GLN A 386 -10.67 -20.45 -20.54
C GLN A 386 -11.81 -19.71 -21.25
N LEU A 387 -11.47 -18.66 -21.99
CA LEU A 387 -12.44 -17.98 -22.85
C LEU A 387 -12.74 -18.85 -24.08
N VAL A 388 -14.03 -19.03 -24.40
CA VAL A 388 -14.49 -19.87 -25.51
C VAL A 388 -14.73 -19.06 -26.79
N ALA A 389 -15.41 -17.90 -26.70
CA ALA A 389 -15.62 -16.88 -27.76
C ALA A 389 -16.65 -15.82 -27.30
N PRO A 390 -16.70 -14.59 -27.88
CA PRO A 390 -15.81 -14.03 -28.90
C PRO A 390 -14.74 -13.08 -28.31
N THR A 391 -14.00 -12.40 -29.18
CA THR A 391 -12.78 -11.57 -28.99
C THR A 391 -12.91 -10.34 -28.07
N THR A 392 -13.87 -10.29 -27.16
CA THR A 392 -14.12 -9.16 -26.26
C THR A 392 -13.56 -9.40 -24.85
N SER A 393 -13.25 -8.31 -24.17
CA SER A 393 -13.06 -8.30 -22.72
C SER A 393 -14.37 -8.04 -21.99
N GLY A 394 -14.43 -8.42 -20.72
CA GLY A 394 -15.60 -8.19 -19.88
C GLY A 394 -15.32 -8.57 -18.43
N THR A 395 -16.38 -8.66 -17.66
CA THR A 395 -16.35 -9.00 -16.24
C THR A 395 -17.31 -10.15 -15.96
N TYR A 396 -16.79 -11.21 -15.34
CA TYR A 396 -17.62 -12.23 -14.70
C TYR A 396 -17.96 -11.79 -13.30
N TYR A 397 -19.23 -11.89 -12.93
CA TYR A 397 -19.70 -11.62 -11.59
C TYR A 397 -20.04 -12.92 -10.89
N PHE A 398 -19.74 -12.95 -9.60
CA PHE A 398 -20.07 -14.04 -8.71
C PHE A 398 -20.95 -13.52 -7.59
N ASN A 399 -22.07 -14.19 -7.39
CA ASN A 399 -23.06 -13.84 -6.40
C ASN A 399 -23.29 -15.02 -5.45
N ALA A 400 -23.60 -14.74 -4.19
CA ALA A 400 -24.12 -15.71 -3.24
C ALA A 400 -25.47 -15.23 -2.70
N SER A 401 -26.41 -16.15 -2.57
CA SER A 401 -27.72 -15.88 -1.94
C SER A 401 -28.13 -17.05 -1.05
N PRO A 402 -28.90 -16.83 0.02
CA PRO A 402 -29.55 -17.92 0.75
C PRO A 402 -30.46 -18.75 -0.16
N ASP A 403 -30.46 -20.07 0.02
CA ASP A 403 -31.28 -21.03 -0.73
C ASP A 403 -32.78 -20.97 -0.36
N SER A 404 -33.15 -20.17 0.64
CA SER A 404 -34.54 -20.00 1.10
C SER A 404 -35.43 -19.17 0.16
N GLY A 405 -35.06 -19.03 -1.12
CA GLY A 405 -35.86 -18.32 -2.12
C GLY A 405 -35.96 -16.81 -1.89
N GLY A 406 -34.98 -16.22 -1.20
CA GLY A 406 -34.87 -14.76 -1.04
C GLY A 406 -34.89 -14.04 -2.38
N GLY A 407 -35.56 -12.90 -2.44
CA GLY A 407 -35.66 -12.08 -3.65
C GLY A 407 -34.28 -11.57 -4.12
N ALA A 408 -34.24 -10.81 -5.20
CA ALA A 408 -32.98 -10.20 -5.69
C ALA A 408 -32.25 -9.37 -4.62
N GLU A 409 -32.98 -8.89 -3.59
CA GLU A 409 -32.45 -8.17 -2.43
C GLU A 409 -31.55 -9.02 -1.51
N ASP A 410 -31.66 -10.35 -1.54
CA ASP A 410 -30.84 -11.28 -0.76
C ASP A 410 -29.63 -11.84 -1.56
N THR A 411 -29.39 -11.31 -2.76
CA THR A 411 -28.28 -11.72 -3.63
C THR A 411 -27.09 -10.78 -3.46
N TYR A 412 -25.96 -11.35 -3.04
CA TYR A 412 -24.77 -10.61 -2.66
C TYR A 412 -23.65 -10.84 -3.66
N LYS A 413 -23.11 -9.77 -4.24
CA LYS A 413 -21.89 -9.85 -5.06
C LYS A 413 -20.69 -10.19 -4.18
N VAL A 414 -20.17 -11.40 -4.38
CA VAL A 414 -19.03 -11.96 -3.63
C VAL A 414 -17.72 -11.74 -4.37
N GLY A 415 -17.77 -11.45 -5.66
CA GLY A 415 -16.56 -11.27 -6.43
C GLY A 415 -16.89 -10.88 -7.85
N GLU A 416 -15.87 -10.38 -8.51
CA GLU A 416 -15.93 -10.10 -9.93
C GLU A 416 -14.57 -10.28 -10.55
N MET A 417 -14.50 -10.62 -11.82
CA MET A 417 -13.25 -10.99 -12.44
C MET A 417 -13.22 -10.52 -13.87
N PHE A 418 -12.23 -9.71 -14.19
CA PHE A 418 -12.00 -9.28 -15.55
C PHE A 418 -11.44 -10.43 -16.40
N TYR A 419 -11.94 -10.56 -17.63
CA TYR A 419 -11.45 -11.49 -18.64
C TYR A 419 -11.23 -10.79 -19.97
N GLN A 420 -10.42 -11.40 -20.84
CA GLN A 420 -10.12 -10.88 -22.16
C GLN A 420 -9.83 -12.00 -23.17
N SER A 421 -9.78 -11.64 -24.45
CA SER A 421 -9.44 -12.56 -25.54
C SER A 421 -8.16 -13.36 -25.26
N GLY A 422 -8.20 -14.67 -25.52
CA GLY A 422 -7.06 -15.57 -25.33
C GLY A 422 -6.72 -15.92 -23.87
N MET A 423 -7.53 -15.52 -22.90
CA MET A 423 -7.29 -15.84 -21.50
C MET A 423 -7.41 -17.35 -21.22
N TYR A 424 -6.31 -17.93 -20.71
CA TYR A 424 -6.24 -19.26 -20.12
C TYR A 424 -5.42 -19.19 -18.83
N ALA A 425 -6.07 -19.18 -17.66
CA ALA A 425 -5.36 -19.00 -16.39
C ALA A 425 -6.09 -19.66 -15.21
N GLY A 426 -5.30 -20.11 -14.23
CA GLY A 426 -5.79 -20.30 -12.87
C GLY A 426 -6.06 -18.94 -12.25
N MET A 427 -7.25 -18.76 -11.70
CA MET A 427 -7.71 -17.51 -11.16
C MET A 427 -8.31 -17.77 -9.78
N ALA A 428 -8.04 -16.88 -8.84
CA ALA A 428 -8.70 -16.84 -7.55
C ALA A 428 -9.08 -15.40 -7.23
N THR A 429 -10.16 -15.19 -6.50
CA THR A 429 -10.41 -13.91 -5.85
C THR A 429 -9.50 -13.78 -4.63
N PRO A 430 -9.25 -12.56 -4.12
CA PRO A 430 -8.83 -12.41 -2.73
C PRO A 430 -9.95 -12.95 -1.84
N TRP A 431 -9.65 -13.10 -0.55
CA TRP A 431 -10.71 -13.25 0.43
C TRP A 431 -11.62 -12.02 0.36
N VAL A 432 -12.93 -12.22 0.31
CA VAL A 432 -13.92 -11.14 0.30
C VAL A 432 -14.85 -11.30 1.49
N PRO A 433 -15.29 -10.21 2.15
CA PRO A 433 -16.26 -10.34 3.24
C PRO A 433 -17.58 -10.85 2.67
N LEU A 434 -18.18 -11.85 3.32
CA LEU A 434 -19.55 -12.24 3.01
C LEU A 434 -20.49 -11.12 3.54
N PRO A 435 -21.28 -10.44 2.69
CA PRO A 435 -22.15 -9.35 3.14
C PRO A 435 -23.20 -9.82 4.16
N GLY A 436 -23.63 -8.95 5.08
CA GLY A 436 -24.57 -9.29 6.17
C GLY A 436 -23.92 -9.75 7.49
N THR A 437 -22.62 -10.02 7.48
CA THR A 437 -21.86 -10.54 8.63
C THR A 437 -21.42 -9.55 9.72
N PRO A 438 -21.66 -8.21 9.67
CA PRO A 438 -21.57 -7.41 10.90
C PRO A 438 -22.87 -7.41 11.73
N TYR A 439 -24.05 -7.56 11.09
CA TYR A 439 -25.33 -7.17 11.70
C TYR A 439 -26.38 -8.29 11.78
N ASN A 440 -26.21 -9.41 11.08
CA ASN A 440 -27.21 -10.48 11.10
C ASN A 440 -26.56 -11.88 10.98
N LEU A 441 -25.83 -12.31 12.01
CA LEU A 441 -25.49 -13.74 12.18
C LEU A 441 -26.74 -14.61 12.42
N GLY A 442 -27.92 -14.02 12.60
CA GLY A 442 -29.18 -14.77 12.72
C GLY A 442 -29.47 -15.72 11.53
N GLY A 443 -28.81 -15.52 10.39
CA GLY A 443 -28.82 -16.47 9.26
C GLY A 443 -27.88 -17.67 9.44
N LEU A 444 -26.62 -17.46 9.86
CA LEU A 444 -25.57 -18.50 9.97
C LEU A 444 -25.55 -19.24 11.32
N ASP A 445 -26.41 -18.83 12.26
CA ASP A 445 -26.74 -19.59 13.49
C ASP A 445 -27.49 -20.90 13.19
N ARG A 446 -27.81 -21.16 11.93
CA ARG A 446 -28.41 -22.39 11.39
C ARG A 446 -27.63 -22.82 10.15
N ASP A 447 -27.75 -24.07 9.75
CA ASP A 447 -27.24 -24.54 8.46
C ASP A 447 -27.80 -23.64 7.35
N THR A 448 -26.94 -22.81 6.75
CA THR A 448 -27.32 -21.91 5.67
C THR A 448 -26.91 -22.55 4.37
N ARG A 449 -27.88 -22.89 3.54
CA ARG A 449 -27.57 -23.28 2.17
C ARG A 449 -27.39 -22.01 1.35
N LEU A 450 -26.23 -21.87 0.70
CA LEU A 450 -25.94 -20.77 -0.20
C LEU A 450 -26.01 -21.25 -1.64
N ILE A 451 -26.69 -20.47 -2.48
CA ILE A 451 -26.66 -20.60 -3.93
C ILE A 451 -25.60 -19.64 -4.44
N PHE A 452 -24.56 -20.20 -5.06
CA PHE A 452 -23.55 -19.47 -5.78
C PHE A 452 -23.96 -19.35 -7.25
N ARG A 453 -24.10 -18.12 -7.70
CA ARG A 453 -24.49 -17.77 -9.06
C ARG A 453 -23.38 -17.00 -9.74
N GLY A 454 -23.41 -16.98 -11.06
CA GLY A 454 -22.51 -16.13 -11.81
C GLY A 454 -22.93 -15.98 -13.26
N TYR A 455 -22.50 -14.86 -13.81
CA TYR A 455 -22.88 -14.39 -15.12
C TYR A 455 -21.80 -13.45 -15.66
N ALA A 456 -21.78 -13.27 -16.97
CA ALA A 456 -20.94 -12.29 -17.64
C ALA A 456 -21.72 -11.01 -17.97
N ASP A 457 -21.05 -9.84 -17.97
CA ASP A 457 -21.62 -8.61 -18.52
C ASP A 457 -21.87 -8.67 -20.03
N ASN A 458 -21.08 -9.48 -20.74
CA ASN A 458 -21.17 -9.64 -22.19
C ASN A 458 -21.47 -11.10 -22.56
N ALA A 459 -22.03 -11.33 -23.75
CA ALA A 459 -22.27 -12.66 -24.31
C ALA A 459 -20.94 -13.36 -24.70
N ALA A 460 -20.11 -13.65 -23.70
CA ALA A 460 -18.86 -14.38 -23.84
C ALA A 460 -19.01 -15.73 -23.14
N GLY A 461 -18.77 -16.82 -23.86
CA GLY A 461 -18.70 -18.14 -23.25
C GLY A 461 -17.40 -18.29 -22.46
N MET A 462 -17.47 -18.62 -21.17
CA MET A 462 -16.31 -19.05 -20.39
C MET A 462 -16.44 -20.47 -19.89
N LYS A 463 -15.38 -21.23 -20.18
CA LYS A 463 -15.15 -22.54 -19.59
C LYS A 463 -14.45 -22.36 -18.27
N PHE A 464 -15.07 -22.89 -17.23
CA PHE A 464 -14.49 -23.08 -15.93
C PHE A 464 -14.11 -24.55 -15.83
N GLY A 465 -12.83 -24.84 -15.62
CA GLY A 465 -12.39 -26.18 -15.24
C GLY A 465 -12.85 -26.53 -13.82
N ALA A 466 -12.17 -27.49 -13.18
CA ALA A 466 -12.39 -27.77 -11.77
C ALA A 466 -12.24 -26.48 -10.95
N TRP A 467 -13.21 -26.22 -10.08
CA TRP A 467 -13.32 -24.97 -9.34
C TRP A 467 -13.84 -25.18 -7.92
N THR A 468 -13.42 -24.30 -7.02
CA THR A 468 -13.68 -24.38 -5.58
C THR A 468 -14.17 -23.06 -5.00
N VAL A 469 -14.99 -23.15 -3.96
CA VAL A 469 -15.30 -22.04 -3.07
C VAL A 469 -14.79 -22.40 -1.68
N GLU A 470 -14.00 -21.54 -1.09
CA GLU A 470 -13.55 -21.61 0.28
C GLU A 470 -14.34 -20.62 1.13
N VAL A 471 -14.75 -21.07 2.31
CA VAL A 471 -15.33 -20.22 3.35
C VAL A 471 -14.36 -20.19 4.52
N GLY A 472 -14.03 -19.00 5.00
CA GLY A 472 -13.06 -18.78 6.06
C GLY A 472 -13.50 -17.75 7.09
N ILE A 473 -12.80 -17.68 8.21
CA ILE A 473 -13.03 -16.66 9.25
C ILE A 473 -11.74 -15.93 9.56
N LEU A 474 -11.84 -14.63 9.84
CA LEU A 474 -10.71 -13.87 10.36
C LEU A 474 -10.43 -14.29 11.80
N GLU A 475 -9.21 -14.76 12.02
CA GLU A 475 -8.63 -15.02 13.33
C GLU A 475 -7.62 -13.92 13.62
N LEU A 476 -7.69 -13.34 14.82
CA LEU A 476 -6.79 -12.30 15.30
C LEU A 476 -5.80 -12.86 16.31
#